data_AF-A0A6G2KCW4-F1
#
_entry.id   AF-A0A6G2KCW4-F1
#
_cell.length_a   1.000
_cell.length_b   1.000
_cell.length_c   1.000
_cell.angle_alpha   90.00
_cell.angle_beta   90.00
_cell.angle_gamma   90.00
#
_symmetry.space_group_name_H-M   'P 1'
#
loop_
_entity.id
_entity.type
_entity.pdbx_description
1 polymer ?
#
loop_
_entity_poly.entity_id
_entity_poly.type
_entity_poly.pdbx_seq_one_letter_code
_entity_poly.pdbx_strand_id
1 'polypeptide(L)' 'MITVTGKKYTHTLAVDATELKQHNRGEWMGKKWKVKCDFVKMHVMVDTQTLKIIAVCITDESVGDASKFQSLLGES' A
#
# COMPACT_ATOMS: atom_id res chain seq x y z
N MET A 1 9.72 -6.05 4.18
CA MET A 1 10.91 -5.88 3.31
C MET A 1 11.08 -7.12 2.45
N ILE A 2 11.49 -6.95 1.20
CA ILE A 2 11.71 -8.03 0.23
C ILE A 2 13.10 -7.84 -0.35
N THR A 3 13.86 -8.91 -0.52
CA THR A 3 15.12 -8.86 -1.27
C THR A 3 14.89 -9.47 -2.64
N VAL A 4 15.16 -8.70 -3.69
CA VAL A 4 15.05 -9.15 -5.07
C VAL A 4 16.46 -9.29 -5.63
N THR A 5 16.83 -10.53 -5.96
CA THR A 5 18.15 -10.87 -6.47
C THR A 5 18.07 -11.16 -7.96
N GLY A 6 18.63 -10.27 -8.78
CA GLY A 6 18.82 -10.51 -10.21
C GLY A 6 20.20 -11.13 -10.49
N LYS A 7 20.43 -11.57 -11.73
CA LYS A 7 21.73 -12.14 -12.17
C LYS A 7 22.95 -11.27 -11.86
N LYS A 8 22.77 -9.95 -11.67
CA LYS A 8 23.85 -8.97 -11.49
C LYS A 8 23.67 -8.01 -10.31
N TYR A 9 22.45 -7.84 -9.78
CA TYR A 9 22.14 -6.85 -8.75
C TYR A 9 21.27 -7.45 -7.66
N THR A 10 21.50 -7.03 -6.42
CA THR A 10 20.65 -7.36 -5.27
C THR A 10 20.01 -6.07 -4.80
N HIS A 11 18.68 -5.97 -4.89
CA HIS A 11 17.91 -4.84 -4.38
C HIS A 11 17.17 -5.23 -3.12
N THR A 12 17.17 -4.34 -2.13
CA THR A 12 16.33 -4.48 -0.94
C THR A 12 15.18 -3.50 -1.08
N LEU A 13 13.97 -4.03 -1.07
CA LEU A 13 12.75 -3.26 -1.30
C LEU A 13 11.97 -3.18 0.01
N ALA A 14 11.72 -1.95 0.43
CA ALA A 14 10.78 -1.67 1.51
C ALA A 14 9.38 -1.65 0.90
N VAL A 15 8.46 -2.39 1.52
CA VAL A 15 7.05 -2.38 1.19
C VAL A 15 6.31 -1.99 2.45
N ASP A 16 5.49 -0.96 2.35
CA ASP A 16 4.65 -0.48 3.43
C ASP A 16 3.28 -0.06 2.89
N ALA A 17 2.29 -0.07 3.78
CA ALA A 17 0.92 0.32 3.47
C ALA A 17 0.49 1.46 4.38
N THR A 18 0.05 2.57 3.79
CA THR A 18 -0.49 3.71 4.52
C THR A 18 -1.97 3.86 4.23
N GLU A 19 -2.76 4.01 5.29
CA GLU A 19 -4.17 4.35 5.20
C GLU A 19 -4.31 5.87 5.18
N LEU A 20 -4.90 6.41 4.11
CA LEU A 20 -5.20 7.83 3.98
C LEU A 20 -6.67 8.08 4.30
N LYS A 21 -6.91 8.78 5.40
CA LYS A 21 -8.23 9.34 5.71
C LYS A 21 -8.43 10.63 4.91
N GLN A 22 -9.34 10.62 3.93
CA GLN A 22 -9.68 11.84 3.17
C GLN A 22 -10.26 12.95 4.06
N HIS A 23 -10.96 12.60 5.13
CA HIS A 23 -11.58 13.55 6.05
C HIS A 23 -11.34 13.18 7.52
N ASN A 24 -10.95 14.16 8.33
CA ASN A 24 -10.72 14.02 9.78
C ASN A 24 -12.01 13.82 10.61
N ARG A 25 -13.12 13.41 9.97
CA ARG A 25 -14.43 13.19 10.59
C ARG A 25 -14.93 11.75 10.45
N GLY A 26 -14.18 10.90 9.73
CA GLY A 26 -14.65 9.57 9.32
C GLY A 26 -15.06 8.67 10.48
N GLU A 27 -14.21 8.54 11.51
CA GLU A 27 -14.52 7.70 12.68
C GLU A 27 -15.73 8.21 13.47
N TRP A 28 -15.88 9.53 13.60
CA TRP A 28 -17.00 10.12 14.32
C TRP A 28 -18.32 9.95 13.55
N MET A 29 -18.28 10.10 12.23
CA MET A 29 -19.44 9.89 11.36
C MET A 29 -19.87 8.42 11.33
N GLY A 30 -18.93 7.49 11.28
CA GLY A 30 -19.21 6.06 11.41
C GLY A 30 -19.83 5.72 12.78
N LYS A 31 -19.29 6.26 13.88
CA LYS A 31 -19.81 6.03 15.24
C LYS A 31 -21.17 6.67 15.50
N LYS A 32 -21.37 7.92 15.08
CA LYS A 32 -22.58 8.71 15.40
C LYS A 32 -23.71 8.54 14.40
N TRP A 33 -23.39 8.49 13.11
CA TRP A 33 -24.36 8.50 12.03
C TRP A 33 -24.44 7.17 11.26
N LYS A 34 -23.61 6.18 11.62
CA LYS A 34 -23.48 4.88 10.92
C LYS A 34 -23.22 5.02 9.41
N VAL A 35 -22.63 6.14 9.00
CA VAL A 35 -22.26 6.39 7.62
C VAL A 35 -20.90 5.77 7.37
N LYS A 36 -20.79 4.92 6.34
CA LYS A 36 -19.52 4.31 5.92
C LYS A 36 -18.57 5.43 5.52
N CYS A 37 -17.39 5.48 6.14
CA CYS A 37 -16.39 6.51 5.87
C CYS A 37 -15.19 5.86 5.23
N ASP A 38 -15.21 5.92 3.90
CA ASP A 38 -14.24 5.23 3.08
C ASP A 38 -12.82 5.80 3.30
N PHE A 39 -11.87 4.95 3.69
CA PHE A 39 -10.43 5.25 3.64
C PHE A 39 -9.82 4.71 2.34
N VAL A 40 -8.78 5.39 1.88
CA VAL A 40 -8.00 4.94 0.72
C VAL A 40 -6.71 4.32 1.24
N LYS A 41 -6.44 3.08 0.86
CA LYS A 41 -5.21 2.36 1.18
C LYS A 41 -4.18 2.56 0.08
N MET A 42 -3.01 3.04 0.43
CA MET A 42 -1.88 3.20 -0.48
C MET A 42 -0.77 2.23 -0.08
N HIS A 43 -0.46 1.27 -0.94
CA HIS A 43 0.69 0.39 -0.81
C HIS A 43 1.84 0.94 -1.64
N VAL A 44 2.99 1.15 -1.03
CA VAL A 44 4.17 1.73 -1.70
C VAL A 44 5.35 0.78 -1.57
N MET A 45 6.03 0.60 -2.68
CA MET A 45 7.27 -0.18 -2.76
C MET A 45 8.41 0.74 -3.17
N VAL A 46 9.45 0.79 -2.33
CA VAL A 46 10.61 1.67 -2.50
C VAL A 46 11.89 0.86 -2.46
N ASP A 47 12.82 1.17 -3.34
CA ASP A 47 14.19 0.64 -3.25
C ASP A 47 14.95 1.36 -2.12
N THR A 48 15.41 0.62 -1.11
CA THR A 48 16.12 1.21 0.02
C THR A 48 17.50 1.74 -0.35
N GLN A 49 18.08 1.32 -1.48
CA GLN A 49 19.40 1.76 -1.92
C GLN A 49 19.32 3.06 -2.73
N THR A 50 18.34 3.14 -3.65
CA THR A 50 18.20 4.29 -4.55
C THR A 50 17.15 5.31 -4.09
N LEU A 51 16.35 4.96 -3.08
CA LEU A 51 15.20 5.72 -2.57
C LEU A 51 14.14 6.03 -3.64
N LYS A 52 14.16 5.29 -4.74
CA LYS A 52 13.18 5.43 -5.82
C LYS A 52 11.94 4.60 -5.52
N ILE A 53 10.78 5.18 -5.83
CA ILE A 53 9.50 4.47 -5.81
C ILE A 53 9.48 3.53 -7.01
N ILE A 54 9.32 2.24 -6.74
CA ILE A 54 9.22 1.20 -7.77
C ILE A 54 7.78 0.99 -8.17
N ALA A 55 6.86 0.94 -7.19
CA ALA A 55 5.45 0.70 -7.43
C ALA A 55 4.58 1.39 -6.38
N VAL A 56 3.39 1.80 -6.82
CA VAL A 56 2.33 2.33 -5.97
C VAL A 56 1.03 1.64 -6.35
N CYS A 57 0.34 1.07 -5.38
CA CYS A 57 -1.00 0.53 -5.56
C CYS A 57 -1.96 1.27 -4.63
N ILE A 58 -3.00 1.88 -5.21
CA ILE A 58 -4.05 2.57 -4.47
C ILE A 58 -5.29 1.68 -4.50
N THR A 59 -5.86 1.41 -3.34
CA THR A 59 -7.05 0.57 -3.17
C THR A 59 -8.02 1.19 -2.19
N ASP A 60 -9.25 0.70 -2.20
CA ASP A 60 -10.26 1.05 -1.22
C ASP A 60 -10.28 0.03 -0.06
N GLU A 61 -11.24 0.21 0.85
CA GLU A 61 -11.42 -0.63 2.03
C GLU A 61 -11.80 -2.08 1.74
N SER A 62 -12.27 -2.38 0.52
CA SER A 62 -12.77 -3.72 0.16
C SER A 62 -11.64 -4.72 -0.09
N VAL A 63 -10.40 -4.24 -0.18
CA VAL A 63 -9.23 -5.03 -0.54
C VAL A 63 -8.34 -5.29 0.67
N GLY A 64 -8.05 -6.57 0.95
CA GLY A 64 -7.11 -6.97 1.99
C GLY A 64 -5.64 -6.88 1.55
N ASP A 65 -4.75 -6.47 2.46
CA ASP A 65 -3.36 -6.08 2.16
C ASP A 65 -2.53 -7.18 1.48
N ALA A 66 -2.75 -8.44 1.85
CA ALA A 66 -2.01 -9.58 1.28
C ALA A 66 -2.37 -9.86 -0.19
N SER A 67 -3.59 -9.51 -0.63
CA SER A 67 -4.07 -9.81 -1.99
C SER A 67 -3.40 -8.97 -3.08
N LYS A 68 -2.80 -7.82 -2.73
CA LYS A 68 -2.17 -6.90 -3.69
C LYS A 68 -0.66 -6.99 -3.76
N PHE A 69 -0.07 -7.78 -2.87
CA PHE A 69 1.37 -8.06 -2.92
C PHE A 69 1.79 -8.70 -4.24
N GLN A 70 0.95 -9.58 -4.81
CA GLN A 70 1.19 -10.18 -6.13
C GLN A 70 1.13 -9.14 -7.27
N SER A 71 0.17 -8.22 -7.22
CA SER A 71 0.07 -7.14 -8.21
C SER A 71 1.27 -6.17 -8.17
N LEU A 72 1.93 -6.02 -7.01
CA LEU A 72 3.15 -5.22 -6.88
C LEU A 72 4.40 -5.91 -7.44
N LEU A 73 4.40 -7.25 -7.53
CA LEU A 73 5.49 -8.03 -8.12
C LEU A 73 5.38 -8.16 -9.65
N GLY A 74 4.29 -7.69 -10.25
CA GLY A 74 4.07 -7.77 -11.69
C GLY A 74 3.75 -9.19 -12.18
N GLU A 75 3.44 -10.13 -11.27
CA GLU A 75 2.93 -11.45 -11.63
C GLU A 75 1.42 -11.34 -11.89
N SER A 76 1.03 -11.40 -13.17
CA SER A 76 -0.36 -11.59 -13.63
C SER A 76 -0.53 -12.99 -14.20
#